data_AF-A0AAW1W2F7-F1
#
_entry.id   AF-A0AAW1W2F7-F1
#
_cell.length_a   1.000
_cell.length_b   1.000
_cell.length_c   1.000
_cell.angle_alpha   90.00
_cell.angle_beta   90.00
_cell.angle_gamma   90.00
#
_symmetry.space_group_name_H-M   'P 1'
#
loop_
_entity.id
_entity.type
_entity.pdbx_description
1 polymer ?
#
loop_
_entity_poly.entity_id
_entity_poly.type
_entity_poly.pdbx_seq_one_letter_code
_entity_poly.pdbx_strand_id
1 'polypeptide(L)'
;MLCRPGLSSIITGYLPSAVLRGFIYIVPFAMLGMAKLAGCISKSKEEIKASNMVFYFLIGNVFFWSLLSGSLLDEIGESFTHPKDIPGHLATAVTAQADFFLTYILTDGLSGFSFEILQPGLLCWDAIKSCTYGRGKEKTPFLYSLPYYRIIPSVSLSVLIGMVYAVVTPLLLPFLIGYFCLGYVVYVNQIEDVYETVYDTCGQYWPYIHHYILITIVLMQITMIGLFGLKSKPAASISTIPLLLLTLMFNEYCKIRFLPTFHLLSIQNAKEFDEFDVKCNQMEFNYENASIAYCPPCLRPLNVMETVRSYSPPIVSTSSI
;
A
#
# COMPACT_ATOMS: atom_id res chain seq x y z
N MET A 1 -46.50 -2.08 24.61
CA MET A 1 -45.14 -2.48 25.04
C MET A 1 -44.64 -3.53 24.05
N LEU A 2 -44.21 -3.10 22.86
CA LEU A 2 -43.81 -3.98 21.75
C LEU A 2 -42.28 -4.10 21.76
N CYS A 3 -41.75 -5.09 22.47
CA CYS A 3 -40.35 -5.49 22.33
C CYS A 3 -40.27 -6.41 21.10
N ARG A 4 -39.79 -5.91 19.96
CA ARG A 4 -39.41 -6.75 18.81
C ARG A 4 -38.00 -7.31 19.09
N PRO A 5 -37.85 -8.59 19.45
CA PRO A 5 -36.54 -9.18 19.82
C PRO A 5 -35.51 -9.17 18.67
N GLY A 6 -35.95 -8.99 17.42
CA GLY A 6 -35.07 -8.84 16.26
C GLY A 6 -34.35 -7.48 16.19
N LEU A 7 -34.98 -6.37 16.61
CA LEU A 7 -34.39 -5.04 16.47
C LEU A 7 -33.27 -4.80 17.49
N SER A 8 -33.44 -5.31 18.71
CA SER A 8 -32.41 -5.21 19.74
C SER A 8 -31.16 -6.01 19.36
N SER A 9 -31.28 -7.24 18.85
CA SER A 9 -30.13 -8.08 18.44
C SER A 9 -29.36 -7.52 17.24
N ILE A 10 -30.04 -6.86 16.30
CA ILE A 10 -29.38 -6.18 15.16
C ILE A 10 -28.61 -4.94 15.66
N ILE A 11 -29.18 -4.19 16.61
CA ILE A 11 -28.56 -2.96 17.13
C ILE A 11 -27.41 -3.26 18.10
N THR A 12 -27.48 -4.30 18.93
CA THR A 12 -26.40 -4.63 19.88
C THR A 12 -25.31 -5.53 19.30
N GLY A 13 -25.63 -6.38 18.31
CA GLY A 13 -24.65 -7.32 17.73
C GLY A 13 -24.01 -6.83 16.43
N TYR A 14 -24.80 -6.33 15.49
CA TYR A 14 -24.31 -5.98 14.15
C TYR A 14 -23.74 -4.56 14.07
N LEU A 15 -24.34 -3.63 14.82
CA LEU A 15 -23.92 -2.23 14.81
C LEU A 15 -22.45 -2.02 15.23
N PRO A 16 -21.93 -2.65 16.31
CA PRO A 16 -20.53 -2.49 16.69
C PRO A 16 -19.57 -3.04 15.62
N SER A 17 -19.88 -4.20 15.02
CA SER A 17 -19.07 -4.78 13.95
C SER A 17 -19.08 -3.96 12.68
N ALA A 18 -20.22 -3.37 12.32
CA ALA A 18 -20.35 -2.47 11.17
C ALA A 18 -19.60 -1.14 11.40
N VAL A 19 -19.69 -0.57 12.61
CA VAL A 19 -18.95 0.64 12.99
C VAL A 19 -17.44 0.40 12.98
N LEU A 20 -16.98 -0.74 13.50
CA LEU A 20 -15.57 -1.11 13.49
C LEU A 20 -15.03 -1.29 12.06
N ARG A 21 -15.77 -1.99 11.19
CA ARG A 21 -15.40 -2.13 9.77
C ARG A 21 -15.39 -0.79 9.04
N GLY A 22 -16.36 0.07 9.31
CA GLY A 22 -16.41 1.43 8.79
C GLY A 22 -15.21 2.26 9.25
N PHE A 23 -14.83 2.14 10.52
CA PHE A 23 -13.66 2.81 11.06
C PHE A 23 -12.36 2.39 10.35
N ILE A 24 -12.12 1.08 10.21
CA ILE A 24 -10.94 0.56 9.50
C ILE A 24 -10.88 1.05 8.05
N TYR A 25 -12.04 1.10 7.36
CA TYR A 25 -12.10 1.62 6.00
C TYR A 25 -11.78 3.12 5.90
N ILE A 26 -12.14 3.91 6.91
CA ILE A 26 -11.89 5.37 6.95
C ILE A 26 -10.42 5.68 7.25
N VAL A 27 -9.67 4.78 7.90
CA VAL A 27 -8.30 5.05 8.36
C VAL A 27 -7.37 5.51 7.23
N PRO A 28 -7.25 4.84 6.07
CA PRO A 28 -6.34 5.29 5.01
C PRO A 28 -6.68 6.70 4.50
N PHE A 29 -7.98 7.03 4.42
CA PHE A 29 -8.43 8.36 4.02
C PHE A 29 -8.13 9.42 5.08
N ALA A 30 -8.31 9.09 6.36
CA ALA A 30 -7.98 9.98 7.47
C ALA A 30 -6.46 10.26 7.53
N MET A 31 -5.63 9.23 7.35
CA MET A 31 -4.17 9.35 7.31
C MET A 31 -3.70 10.19 6.12
N LEU A 32 -4.33 10.03 4.95
CA LEU A 32 -4.09 10.91 3.80
C LEU A 32 -4.47 12.36 4.11
N GLY A 33 -5.60 12.60 4.78
CA GLY A 33 -6.00 13.92 5.25
C GLY A 33 -4.95 14.56 6.19
N MET A 34 -4.40 13.78 7.13
CA MET A 34 -3.32 14.26 8.00
C MET A 34 -2.02 14.53 7.23
N ALA A 35 -1.69 13.73 6.21
CA ALA A 35 -0.54 13.98 5.36
C ALA A 35 -0.68 15.29 4.57
N LYS A 36 -1.89 15.63 4.10
CA LYS A 36 -2.21 16.93 3.49
C LYS A 36 -2.03 18.09 4.45
N LEU A 37 -2.57 17.96 5.66
CA LEU A 37 -2.45 18.99 6.70
C LEU A 37 -1.00 19.25 7.11
N ALA A 38 -0.13 18.25 6.99
CA ALA A 38 1.29 18.42 7.26
C ALA A 38 2.05 19.25 6.21
N GLY A 39 1.41 19.66 5.11
CA GLY A 39 1.99 20.61 4.14
C GLY A 39 3.10 20.03 3.27
N CYS A 40 2.90 18.84 2.68
CA CYS A 40 3.87 18.28 1.74
C CYS A 40 3.89 19.07 0.43
N ILE A 41 5.09 19.36 -0.10
CA ILE A 41 5.27 20.15 -1.33
C ILE A 41 4.78 19.39 -2.58
N SER A 42 4.92 18.07 -2.60
CA SER A 42 4.51 17.22 -3.74
C SER A 42 3.49 16.16 -3.33
N LYS A 43 2.59 15.84 -4.26
CA LYS A 43 1.59 14.77 -4.10
C LYS A 43 2.24 13.40 -3.86
N SER A 44 3.36 13.12 -4.53
CA SER A 44 4.12 11.88 -4.32
C SER A 44 4.62 11.73 -2.87
N LYS A 45 5.17 12.80 -2.28
CA LYS A 45 5.63 12.79 -0.88
C LYS A 45 4.49 12.68 0.11
N GLU A 46 3.36 13.31 -0.20
CA GLU A 46 2.12 13.19 0.60
C GLU A 46 1.65 11.72 0.65
N GLU A 47 1.54 11.06 -0.49
CA GLU A 47 1.09 9.66 -0.56
C GLU A 47 2.08 8.69 0.08
N ILE A 48 3.39 8.90 -0.09
CA ILE A 48 4.43 8.12 0.61
C ILE A 48 4.31 8.28 2.12
N LYS A 49 4.08 9.51 2.61
CA LYS A 49 3.89 9.77 4.04
C LYS A 49 2.63 9.11 4.57
N ALA A 50 1.51 9.22 3.84
CA ALA A 50 0.27 8.55 4.18
C ALA A 50 0.44 7.03 4.22
N SER A 51 1.13 6.44 3.23
CA SER A 51 1.47 5.01 3.19
C SER A 51 2.21 4.55 4.46
N ASN A 52 3.24 5.31 4.87
CA ASN A 52 3.97 5.00 6.10
C ASN A 52 3.08 5.03 7.35
N MET A 53 2.24 6.05 7.49
CA MET A 53 1.33 6.18 8.62
C MET A 53 0.31 5.03 8.67
N VAL A 54 -0.25 4.66 7.51
CA VAL A 54 -1.19 3.54 7.40
C VAL A 54 -0.51 2.22 7.75
N PHE A 55 0.72 1.99 7.30
CA PHE A 55 1.47 0.77 7.61
C PHE A 55 1.66 0.57 9.12
N TYR A 56 2.17 1.58 9.84
CA TYR A 56 2.35 1.48 11.29
C TYR A 56 1.02 1.33 12.03
N PHE A 57 -0.03 1.98 11.56
CA PHE A 57 -1.37 1.81 12.12
C PHE A 57 -1.88 0.38 11.93
N LEU A 58 -1.74 -0.19 10.73
CA LEU A 58 -2.17 -1.56 10.43
C LEU A 58 -1.41 -2.59 11.27
N ILE A 59 -0.09 -2.41 11.44
CA ILE A 59 0.69 -3.27 12.34
C ILE A 59 0.18 -3.16 13.78
N GLY A 60 0.01 -1.95 14.30
CA GLY A 60 -0.47 -1.75 15.67
C GLY A 60 -1.88 -2.32 15.91
N ASN A 61 -2.79 -2.09 14.96
CA ASN A 61 -4.22 -2.37 15.14
C ASN A 61 -4.64 -3.75 14.60
N VAL A 62 -4.22 -4.14 13.40
CA VAL A 62 -4.62 -5.42 12.82
C VAL A 62 -3.73 -6.56 13.28
N PHE A 63 -2.43 -6.31 13.47
CA PHE A 63 -1.53 -7.36 13.95
C PHE A 63 -1.47 -7.40 15.48
N PHE A 64 -0.90 -6.40 16.14
CA PHE A 64 -0.69 -6.44 17.59
C PHE A 64 -1.99 -6.43 18.39
N TRP A 65 -2.92 -5.52 18.08
CA TRP A 65 -4.17 -5.45 18.85
C TRP A 65 -5.05 -6.69 18.66
N SER A 66 -5.09 -7.29 17.47
CA SER A 66 -5.76 -8.58 17.29
C SER A 66 -5.11 -9.65 18.17
N LEU A 67 -3.78 -9.76 18.21
CA LEU A 67 -3.07 -10.69 19.11
C LEU A 67 -3.39 -10.43 20.59
N LEU A 68 -3.41 -9.17 21.03
CA LEU A 68 -3.76 -8.77 22.40
C LEU A 68 -5.22 -9.05 22.75
N SER A 69 -6.14 -9.02 21.77
CA SER A 69 -7.54 -9.36 22.00
C SER A 69 -7.79 -10.87 22.07
N GLY A 70 -6.90 -11.69 21.47
CA GLY A 70 -6.99 -13.15 21.49
C GLY A 70 -6.31 -13.79 22.69
N SER A 71 -5.20 -13.22 23.14
CA SER A 71 -4.59 -13.55 24.43
C SER A 71 -5.39 -12.86 25.52
N LEU A 72 -5.94 -13.64 26.45
CA LEU A 72 -6.73 -13.11 27.57
C LEU A 72 -6.01 -11.90 28.19
N LEU A 73 -6.72 -10.77 28.28
CA LEU A 73 -6.22 -9.51 28.87
C LEU A 73 -5.59 -9.70 30.26
N ASP A 74 -5.90 -10.82 30.91
CA ASP A 74 -5.37 -11.24 32.20
C ASP A 74 -3.84 -11.54 32.16
N GLU A 75 -3.25 -11.98 31.03
CA GLU A 75 -1.80 -12.24 30.93
C GLU A 75 -0.96 -10.96 30.79
N ILE A 76 -1.56 -9.85 30.32
CA ILE A 76 -0.88 -8.56 30.16
C ILE A 76 -0.51 -7.95 31.52
N GLY A 77 -1.32 -8.21 32.56
CA GLY A 77 -1.05 -7.77 33.92
C GLY A 77 0.27 -8.31 34.48
N GLU A 78 0.64 -9.56 34.12
CA GLU A 78 1.92 -10.15 34.52
C GLU A 78 3.06 -9.83 33.54
N SER A 79 2.77 -9.69 32.24
CA SER A 79 3.79 -9.47 31.20
C SER A 79 4.56 -8.15 31.31
N PHE A 80 3.99 -7.11 31.94
CA PHE A 80 4.70 -5.86 32.23
C PHE A 80 5.73 -5.99 33.37
N THR A 81 5.60 -7.03 34.22
CA THR A 81 6.46 -7.25 35.39
C THR A 81 7.78 -7.93 35.01
N HIS A 82 7.80 -8.72 33.94
CA HIS A 82 8.99 -9.44 33.46
C HIS A 82 9.20 -9.29 31.94
N PRO A 83 10.01 -8.31 31.47
CA PRO A 83 10.23 -8.05 30.04
C PRO A 83 10.94 -9.20 29.29
N LYS A 84 11.46 -10.19 30.02
CA LYS A 84 12.14 -11.36 29.45
C LYS A 84 11.16 -12.34 28.79
N ASP A 85 9.88 -12.30 29.16
CA ASP A 85 8.86 -13.25 28.71
C ASP A 85 8.02 -12.73 27.52
N ILE A 86 8.23 -11.47 27.10
CA ILE A 86 7.51 -10.83 25.98
C ILE A 86 7.54 -11.69 24.70
N PRO A 87 8.70 -12.22 24.24
CA PRO A 87 8.72 -13.07 23.04
C PRO A 87 7.90 -14.35 23.22
N GLY A 88 7.89 -14.94 24.41
CA GLY A 88 7.12 -16.14 24.75
C GLY A 88 5.62 -15.88 24.67
N HIS A 89 5.13 -14.84 25.34
CA HIS A 89 3.71 -14.47 25.26
C HIS A 89 3.28 -14.15 23.83
N LEU A 90 4.12 -13.42 23.07
CA LEU A 90 3.84 -13.12 21.67
C LEU A 90 3.71 -14.40 20.83
N ALA A 91 4.59 -15.39 21.03
CA ALA A 91 4.53 -16.65 20.30
C ALA A 91 3.27 -17.46 20.63
N THR A 92 2.83 -17.48 21.89
CA THR A 92 1.57 -18.11 22.29
C THR A 92 0.37 -17.41 21.64
N ALA A 93 0.33 -16.08 21.70
CA ALA A 93 -0.73 -15.26 21.10
C ALA A 93 -0.86 -15.49 19.58
N VAL A 94 0.27 -15.48 18.89
CA VAL A 94 0.34 -15.71 17.43
C VAL A 94 -0.14 -17.12 17.10
N THR A 95 0.26 -18.13 17.87
CA THR A 95 -0.20 -19.51 17.63
C THR A 95 -1.71 -19.63 17.82
N ALA A 96 -2.28 -18.97 18.84
CA ALA A 96 -3.71 -19.01 19.12
C ALA A 96 -4.57 -18.31 18.06
N GLN A 97 -4.04 -17.30 17.36
CA GLN A 97 -4.78 -16.53 16.34
C GLN A 97 -4.57 -16.98 14.89
N ALA A 98 -3.94 -18.13 14.66
CA ALA A 98 -3.66 -18.62 13.29
C ALA A 98 -4.91 -18.69 12.40
N ASP A 99 -6.04 -19.21 12.92
CA ASP A 99 -7.28 -19.36 12.17
C ASP A 99 -7.92 -18.00 11.80
N PHE A 100 -7.78 -17.01 12.69
CA PHE A 100 -8.24 -15.64 12.44
C PHE A 100 -7.48 -15.02 11.27
N PHE A 101 -6.14 -15.09 11.29
CA PHE A 101 -5.32 -14.52 10.21
C PHE A 101 -5.42 -15.30 8.90
N LEU A 102 -5.64 -16.62 8.94
CA LEU A 102 -5.95 -17.40 7.75
C LEU A 102 -7.26 -16.92 7.11
N THR A 103 -8.31 -16.77 7.92
CA THR A 103 -9.61 -16.27 7.44
C THR A 103 -9.50 -14.82 6.94
N TYR A 104 -8.68 -14.00 7.60
CA TYR A 104 -8.39 -12.62 7.16
C TYR A 104 -7.77 -12.59 5.76
N ILE A 105 -6.69 -13.35 5.51
CA ILE A 105 -6.02 -13.41 4.19
C ILE A 105 -6.98 -13.96 3.12
N LEU A 106 -7.75 -15.00 3.44
CA LEU A 106 -8.72 -15.57 2.49
C LEU A 106 -9.83 -14.57 2.16
N THR A 107 -10.34 -13.86 3.16
CA THR A 107 -11.39 -12.86 2.97
C THR A 107 -10.87 -11.66 2.20
N ASP A 108 -9.70 -11.14 2.56
CA ASP A 108 -9.06 -10.01 1.87
C ASP A 108 -8.71 -10.39 0.42
N GLY A 109 -8.19 -11.59 0.19
CA GLY A 109 -7.89 -12.08 -1.15
C GLY A 109 -9.14 -12.26 -2.01
N LEU A 110 -10.11 -13.04 -1.55
CA LEU A 110 -11.30 -13.33 -2.34
C LEU A 110 -12.18 -12.09 -2.52
N SER A 111 -12.55 -11.42 -1.42
CA SER A 111 -13.46 -10.28 -1.47
C SER A 111 -12.76 -8.98 -1.85
N GLY A 112 -11.56 -8.72 -1.32
CA GLY A 112 -10.81 -7.49 -1.60
C GLY A 112 -10.42 -7.39 -3.07
N PHE A 113 -9.84 -8.45 -3.66
CA PHE A 113 -9.54 -8.44 -5.09
C PHE A 113 -10.81 -8.39 -5.95
N SER A 114 -11.90 -9.04 -5.56
CA SER A 114 -13.18 -8.92 -6.28
C SER A 114 -13.71 -7.49 -6.28
N PHE A 115 -13.62 -6.77 -5.16
CA PHE A 115 -14.01 -5.37 -5.08
C PHE A 115 -13.06 -4.44 -5.84
N GLU A 116 -11.76 -4.75 -5.88
CA GLU A 116 -10.80 -3.98 -6.65
C GLU A 116 -11.00 -4.18 -8.16
N ILE A 117 -11.38 -5.37 -8.64
CA ILE A 117 -11.76 -5.59 -10.04
C ILE A 117 -13.05 -4.84 -10.40
N LEU A 118 -14.06 -4.96 -9.54
CA LEU A 118 -15.37 -4.38 -9.79
C LEU A 118 -15.34 -2.84 -9.76
N GLN A 119 -14.40 -2.24 -9.01
CA GLN A 119 -14.32 -0.80 -8.77
C GLN A 119 -15.69 -0.13 -8.54
N PRO A 120 -16.47 -0.60 -7.54
CA PRO A 120 -17.85 -0.16 -7.36
C PRO A 120 -17.95 1.35 -7.12
N GLY A 121 -16.93 1.97 -6.53
CA GLY A 121 -16.88 3.42 -6.32
C GLY A 121 -16.86 4.21 -7.64
N LEU A 122 -16.05 3.78 -8.61
CA LEU A 122 -15.96 4.44 -9.92
C LEU A 122 -17.23 4.21 -10.74
N LEU A 123 -17.76 2.99 -10.74
CA LEU A 123 -19.01 2.65 -11.43
C LEU A 123 -20.21 3.39 -10.84
N CYS A 124 -20.34 3.45 -9.52
CA CYS A 124 -21.41 4.21 -8.88
C CYS A 124 -21.28 5.71 -9.17
N TRP A 125 -20.06 6.26 -9.14
CA TRP A 125 -19.85 7.67 -9.48
C TRP A 125 -20.22 7.98 -10.93
N ASP A 126 -19.83 7.14 -11.88
CA ASP A 126 -20.19 7.31 -13.28
C ASP A 126 -21.69 7.16 -13.51
N ALA A 127 -22.35 6.20 -12.83
CA ALA A 127 -23.80 6.04 -12.86
C ALA A 127 -24.53 7.27 -12.30
N ILE A 128 -24.07 7.82 -11.17
CA ILE A 128 -24.63 9.04 -10.57
C ILE A 128 -24.42 10.24 -11.52
N LYS A 129 -23.21 10.39 -12.07
CA LYS A 129 -22.87 11.47 -13.01
C LYS A 129 -23.70 11.37 -14.28
N SER A 130 -23.87 10.19 -14.84
CA SER A 130 -24.73 9.95 -16.00
C SER A 130 -26.21 10.19 -15.70
N CYS A 131 -26.66 9.95 -14.47
CA CYS A 131 -28.03 10.21 -14.06
C CYS A 131 -28.30 11.71 -13.77
N THR A 132 -27.30 12.45 -13.30
CA THR A 132 -27.46 13.84 -12.82
C THR A 132 -27.01 14.90 -13.83
N TYR A 133 -25.90 14.67 -14.53
CA TYR A 133 -25.32 15.59 -15.50
C TYR A 133 -25.71 15.16 -16.91
N GLY A 134 -26.60 15.93 -17.51
CA GLY A 134 -27.12 15.73 -18.87
C GLY A 134 -26.06 15.51 -19.95
N ARG A 135 -26.49 14.73 -20.93
CA ARG A 135 -25.85 14.11 -22.11
C ARG A 135 -25.16 15.07 -23.11
N GLY A 136 -24.25 15.97 -22.68
CA GLY A 136 -23.72 16.97 -23.63
C GLY A 136 -22.43 17.75 -23.32
N LYS A 137 -21.68 17.46 -22.25
CA LYS A 137 -20.33 18.05 -22.07
C LYS A 137 -19.27 16.98 -22.25
N GLU A 138 -18.20 17.33 -22.97
CA GLU A 138 -17.03 16.48 -23.22
C GLU A 138 -16.71 15.65 -21.99
N LYS A 139 -16.80 14.32 -22.17
CA LYS A 139 -16.48 13.35 -21.15
C LYS A 139 -14.97 13.40 -20.97
N THR A 140 -14.46 14.31 -20.15
CA THR A 140 -13.17 14.05 -19.51
C THR A 140 -13.42 12.90 -18.53
N PRO A 141 -12.93 11.67 -18.81
CA PRO A 141 -13.05 10.59 -17.85
C PRO A 141 -12.33 11.06 -16.58
N PHE A 142 -13.00 10.95 -15.43
CA PHE A 142 -12.31 11.18 -14.17
C PHE A 142 -11.43 9.95 -13.95
N LEU A 143 -10.17 10.06 -14.35
CA LEU A 143 -9.22 8.96 -14.28
C LEU A 143 -8.77 8.79 -12.83
N TYR A 144 -8.99 7.60 -12.29
CA TYR A 144 -8.68 7.29 -10.91
C TYR A 144 -7.21 6.90 -10.80
N SER A 145 -6.46 7.63 -9.99
CA SER A 145 -5.07 7.31 -9.69
C SER A 145 -5.01 6.08 -8.80
N LEU A 146 -4.08 5.16 -9.08
CA LEU A 146 -3.83 3.99 -8.23
C LEU A 146 -3.53 4.44 -6.80
N PRO A 147 -4.29 3.96 -5.77
CA PRO A 147 -4.14 4.43 -4.40
C PRO A 147 -2.96 3.73 -3.70
N TYR A 148 -1.73 4.19 -3.99
CA TYR A 148 -0.49 3.62 -3.45
C TYR A 148 -0.49 3.55 -1.92
N TYR A 149 -1.01 4.59 -1.25
CA TYR A 149 -1.07 4.69 0.21
C TYR A 149 -1.98 3.64 0.88
N ARG A 150 -2.87 2.98 0.14
CA ARG A 150 -3.74 1.89 0.63
C ARG A 150 -3.17 0.52 0.29
N ILE A 151 -2.76 0.35 -0.97
CA ILE A 151 -2.34 -0.96 -1.51
C ILE A 151 -1.00 -1.38 -0.90
N ILE A 152 0.00 -0.48 -0.87
CA ILE A 152 1.34 -0.84 -0.39
C ILE A 152 1.31 -1.30 1.08
N PRO A 153 0.67 -0.58 2.02
CA PRO A 153 0.60 -1.02 3.41
C PRO A 153 -0.19 -2.31 3.61
N SER A 154 -1.28 -2.50 2.86
CA SER A 154 -2.11 -3.71 2.94
C SER A 154 -1.35 -4.94 2.47
N VAL A 155 -0.69 -4.88 1.31
CA VAL A 155 0.15 -5.97 0.80
C VAL A 155 1.32 -6.25 1.75
N SER A 156 1.94 -5.19 2.31
CA SER A 156 3.03 -5.34 3.29
C SER A 156 2.56 -6.00 4.59
N LEU A 157 1.33 -5.76 5.03
CA LEU A 157 0.72 -6.45 6.16
C LEU A 157 0.49 -7.94 5.86
N SER A 158 0.03 -8.27 4.65
CA SER A 158 -0.11 -9.67 4.22
C SER A 158 1.24 -10.40 4.19
N VAL A 159 2.31 -9.72 3.74
CA VAL A 159 3.70 -10.23 3.84
C VAL A 159 4.11 -10.42 5.29
N LEU A 160 3.81 -9.45 6.18
CA LEU A 160 4.09 -9.56 7.62
C LEU A 160 3.48 -10.81 8.23
N ILE A 161 2.16 -10.98 8.04
CA ILE A 161 1.41 -12.13 8.55
C ILE A 161 2.00 -13.41 7.96
N GLY A 162 2.20 -13.45 6.65
CA GLY A 162 2.79 -14.58 5.96
C GLY A 162 4.13 -15.06 6.53
N MET A 163 5.06 -14.13 6.73
CA MET A 163 6.40 -14.44 7.24
C MET A 163 6.36 -14.89 8.70
N VAL A 164 5.57 -14.24 9.55
CA VAL A 164 5.42 -14.64 10.96
C VAL A 164 4.79 -16.05 11.05
N TYR A 165 3.74 -16.32 10.28
CA TYR A 165 3.04 -17.60 10.31
C TYR A 165 3.74 -18.70 9.52
N ALA A 166 4.71 -18.40 8.65
CA ALA A 166 5.53 -19.41 7.98
C ALA A 166 6.23 -20.35 8.97
N VAL A 167 6.63 -19.83 10.14
CA VAL A 167 7.31 -20.59 11.20
C VAL A 167 6.30 -21.30 12.12
N VAL A 168 5.14 -20.68 12.36
CA VAL A 168 4.12 -21.16 13.31
C VAL A 168 3.20 -22.20 12.67
N THR A 169 2.60 -21.87 11.53
CA THR A 169 1.59 -22.67 10.83
C THR A 169 1.90 -22.66 9.33
N PRO A 170 2.78 -23.55 8.83
CA PRO A 170 3.24 -23.53 7.44
C PRO A 170 2.11 -23.77 6.42
N LEU A 171 0.97 -24.30 6.85
CA LEU A 171 -0.21 -24.49 6.02
C LEU A 171 -0.80 -23.15 5.51
N LEU A 172 -0.52 -22.03 6.16
CA LEU A 172 -0.95 -20.69 5.70
C LEU A 172 -0.18 -20.23 4.44
N LEU A 173 1.05 -20.71 4.25
CA LEU A 173 1.94 -20.31 3.14
C LEU A 173 1.35 -20.57 1.74
N PRO A 174 0.81 -21.76 1.40
CA PRO A 174 0.21 -21.98 0.08
C PRO A 174 -1.00 -21.07 -0.18
N PHE A 175 -1.81 -20.76 0.82
CA PHE A 175 -2.93 -19.81 0.68
C PHE A 175 -2.42 -18.40 0.40
N LEU A 176 -1.33 -17.99 1.06
CA LEU A 176 -0.70 -16.70 0.82
C LEU A 176 -0.07 -16.61 -0.58
N ILE A 177 0.55 -17.68 -1.07
CA ILE A 177 1.06 -17.73 -2.46
C ILE A 177 -0.11 -17.56 -3.43
N GLY A 178 -1.23 -18.25 -3.21
CA GLY A 178 -2.46 -18.07 -3.99
C GLY A 178 -2.97 -16.62 -3.95
N TYR A 179 -2.93 -15.98 -2.78
CA TYR A 179 -3.26 -14.56 -2.62
C TYR A 179 -2.37 -13.67 -3.49
N PHE A 180 -1.05 -13.84 -3.45
CA PHE A 180 -0.13 -13.03 -4.27
C PHE A 180 -0.28 -13.30 -5.77
N CYS A 181 -0.52 -14.55 -6.18
CA CYS A 181 -0.79 -14.88 -7.59
C CYS A 181 -2.06 -14.21 -8.10
N LEU A 182 -3.15 -14.26 -7.33
CA LEU A 182 -4.39 -13.57 -7.68
C LEU A 182 -4.19 -12.06 -7.72
N GLY A 183 -3.55 -11.48 -6.70
CA GLY A 183 -3.24 -10.05 -6.65
C GLY A 183 -2.40 -9.59 -7.83
N TYR A 184 -1.41 -10.38 -8.26
CA TYR A 184 -0.59 -10.07 -9.43
C TYR A 184 -1.44 -9.97 -10.71
N VAL A 185 -2.27 -10.97 -10.99
CA VAL A 185 -3.14 -10.96 -12.19
C VAL A 185 -4.10 -9.77 -12.17
N VAL A 186 -4.71 -9.51 -11.01
CA VAL A 186 -5.69 -8.43 -10.85
C VAL A 186 -5.03 -7.05 -11.03
N TYR A 187 -3.92 -6.80 -10.34
CA TYR A 187 -3.27 -5.49 -10.43
C TYR A 187 -2.63 -5.24 -11.79
N VAL A 188 -2.10 -6.25 -12.47
CA VAL A 188 -1.60 -6.11 -13.85
C VAL A 188 -2.74 -5.66 -14.78
N ASN A 189 -3.88 -6.35 -14.75
CA ASN A 189 -5.04 -5.97 -15.55
C ASN A 189 -5.52 -4.55 -15.23
N GLN A 190 -5.55 -4.17 -13.95
CA GLN A 190 -6.04 -2.86 -13.55
C GLN A 190 -5.08 -1.72 -13.92
N ILE A 191 -3.76 -1.96 -13.84
CA ILE A 191 -2.74 -0.99 -14.25
C ILE A 191 -2.76 -0.78 -15.77
N GLU A 192 -3.04 -1.82 -16.56
CA GLU A 192 -3.11 -1.74 -18.02
C GLU A 192 -4.40 -1.07 -18.51
N ASP A 193 -5.55 -1.45 -17.96
CA ASP A 193 -6.85 -1.07 -18.52
C ASP A 193 -7.54 0.12 -17.82
N VAL A 194 -7.23 0.40 -16.55
CA VAL A 194 -8.07 1.28 -15.72
C VAL A 194 -7.33 2.45 -15.08
N TYR A 195 -6.14 2.22 -14.52
CA TYR A 195 -5.43 3.28 -13.79
C TYR A 195 -4.59 4.15 -14.72
N GLU A 196 -4.65 5.47 -14.49
CA GLU A 196 -3.74 6.42 -15.13
C GLU A 196 -2.60 6.80 -14.18
N THR A 197 -1.37 6.81 -14.70
CA THR A 197 -0.20 7.28 -13.96
C THR A 197 -0.16 8.81 -13.91
N VAL A 198 -0.75 9.38 -12.85
CA VAL A 198 -0.81 10.85 -12.64
C VAL A 198 0.56 11.45 -12.32
N TYR A 199 1.44 10.66 -11.70
CA TYR A 199 2.80 11.08 -11.38
C TYR A 199 3.74 9.88 -11.42
N ASP A 200 5.01 10.14 -11.77
CA ASP A 200 6.07 9.15 -11.66
C ASP A 200 6.92 9.43 -10.40
N THR A 201 7.27 8.36 -9.70
CA THR A 201 8.14 8.42 -8.51
C THR A 201 9.49 7.79 -8.74
N CYS A 202 9.74 7.22 -9.92
CA CYS A 202 11.01 6.58 -10.29
C CYS A 202 11.53 5.59 -9.22
N GLY A 203 10.62 4.83 -8.58
CA GLY A 203 10.98 3.84 -7.58
C GLY A 203 11.25 4.35 -6.16
N GLN A 204 10.92 5.61 -5.84
CA GLN A 204 11.09 6.17 -4.48
C GLN A 204 10.33 5.43 -3.36
N TYR A 205 9.34 4.59 -3.70
CA TYR A 205 8.65 3.73 -2.74
C TYR A 205 9.53 2.54 -2.26
N TRP A 206 10.54 2.14 -3.02
CA TRP A 206 11.32 0.94 -2.75
C TRP A 206 12.05 0.95 -1.39
N PRO A 207 12.73 2.03 -0.96
CA PRO A 207 13.34 2.08 0.37
C PRO A 207 12.34 1.88 1.52
N TYR A 208 11.10 2.36 1.35
CA TYR A 208 10.05 2.19 2.35
C TYR A 208 9.55 0.75 2.39
N ILE A 209 9.32 0.14 1.22
CA ILE A 209 8.93 -1.28 1.13
C ILE A 209 10.02 -2.18 1.72
N HIS A 210 11.29 -1.91 1.42
CA HIS A 210 12.42 -2.63 2.00
C HIS A 210 12.43 -2.53 3.54
N HIS A 211 12.17 -1.34 4.08
CA HIS A 211 12.04 -1.15 5.53
C HIS A 211 10.87 -1.94 6.13
N TYR A 212 9.73 -2.03 5.46
CA TYR A 212 8.58 -2.84 5.90
C TYR A 212 8.90 -4.34 5.92
N ILE A 213 9.60 -4.83 4.91
CA ILE A 213 10.06 -6.22 4.83
C ILE A 213 11.06 -6.51 5.96
N LEU A 214 11.95 -5.57 6.27
CA LEU A 214 12.88 -5.74 7.39
C LEU A 214 12.18 -5.76 8.75
N ILE A 215 11.21 -4.87 8.99
CA ILE A 215 10.35 -4.93 10.19
C ILE A 215 9.69 -6.31 10.29
N THR A 216 9.19 -6.81 9.16
CA THR A 216 8.56 -8.13 9.07
C THR A 216 9.51 -9.26 9.46
N ILE A 217 10.72 -9.27 8.90
CA ILE A 217 11.73 -10.30 9.21
C ILE A 217 12.14 -10.22 10.68
N VAL A 218 12.31 -9.01 11.23
CA VAL A 218 12.61 -8.80 12.65
C VAL A 218 11.49 -9.35 13.54
N LEU A 219 10.22 -9.07 13.21
CA LEU A 219 9.07 -9.62 13.96
C LEU A 219 8.98 -11.14 13.85
N MET A 220 9.26 -11.72 12.69
CA MET A 220 9.38 -13.18 12.52
C MET A 220 10.47 -13.78 13.40
N GLN A 221 11.65 -13.14 13.48
CA GLN A 221 12.74 -13.63 14.32
C GLN A 221 12.43 -13.52 15.81
N ILE A 222 11.77 -12.43 16.25
CA ILE A 222 11.32 -12.27 17.64
C ILE A 222 10.30 -13.34 18.01
N THR A 223 9.31 -13.58 17.16
CA THR A 223 8.31 -14.65 17.37
C THR A 223 8.93 -16.04 17.36
N MET A 224 9.94 -16.28 16.50
CA MET A 224 10.69 -17.53 16.46
C MET A 224 11.50 -17.78 17.75
N ILE A 225 12.15 -16.75 18.30
CA ILE A 225 12.82 -16.81 19.62
C ILE A 225 11.81 -17.22 20.70
N GLY A 226 10.63 -16.59 20.71
CA GLY A 226 9.54 -16.92 21.62
C GLY A 226 9.10 -18.37 21.52
N LEU A 227 8.84 -18.84 20.30
CA LEU A 227 8.34 -20.19 20.03
C LEU A 227 9.33 -21.29 20.42
N PHE A 228 10.63 -21.08 20.19
CA PHE A 228 11.66 -22.03 20.64
C PHE A 228 11.90 -21.98 22.15
N GLY A 229 11.74 -20.80 22.76
CA GLY A 229 11.74 -20.64 24.22
C GLY A 229 10.65 -21.47 24.87
N LEU A 230 9.41 -21.36 24.38
CA LEU A 230 8.25 -22.14 24.87
C LEU A 230 8.45 -23.65 24.72
N LYS A 231 9.02 -24.10 23.59
CA LYS A 231 9.29 -25.53 23.33
C LYS A 231 10.47 -26.10 24.14
N SER A 232 11.02 -25.35 25.11
CA SER A 232 12.16 -25.75 25.95
C SER A 232 13.38 -26.22 25.17
N LYS A 233 13.63 -25.61 23.99
CA LYS A 233 14.83 -25.84 23.17
C LYS A 233 15.74 -24.61 23.19
N PRO A 234 16.45 -24.35 24.31
CA PRO A 234 17.21 -23.11 24.50
C PRO A 234 18.34 -22.95 23.48
N ALA A 235 18.94 -24.06 23.01
CA ALA A 235 19.98 -24.02 21.98
C ALA A 235 19.51 -23.37 20.67
N ALA A 236 18.28 -23.66 20.23
CA ALA A 236 17.71 -23.10 18.99
C ALA A 236 17.36 -21.61 19.15
N SER A 237 16.83 -21.23 20.32
CA SER A 237 16.55 -19.83 20.65
C SER A 237 17.83 -18.98 20.65
N ILE A 238 18.90 -19.47 21.26
CA ILE A 238 20.19 -18.76 21.31
C ILE A 238 20.78 -18.62 19.90
N SER A 239 20.66 -19.65 19.06
CA SER A 239 21.13 -19.60 17.66
C SER A 239 20.39 -18.57 16.80
N THR A 240 19.21 -18.11 17.21
CA THR A 240 18.42 -17.11 16.47
C THR A 240 18.89 -15.68 16.76
N ILE A 241 19.54 -15.44 17.89
CA ILE A 241 20.00 -14.09 18.28
C ILE A 241 21.08 -13.54 17.31
N PRO A 242 22.11 -14.31 16.91
CA PRO A 242 23.05 -13.86 15.88
C PRO A 242 22.39 -13.53 14.55
N LEU A 243 21.34 -14.28 14.17
CA LEU A 243 20.60 -14.04 12.93
C LEU A 243 19.87 -12.70 12.95
N LEU A 244 19.29 -12.32 14.10
CA LEU A 244 18.69 -11.01 14.30
C LEU A 244 19.71 -9.89 14.18
N LEU A 245 20.87 -10.04 14.81
CA LEU A 245 21.95 -9.06 14.71
C LEU A 245 22.43 -8.91 13.26
N LEU A 246 22.64 -10.03 12.54
CA LEU A 246 23.05 -10.01 11.14
C LEU A 246 22.02 -9.30 10.25
N THR A 247 20.72 -9.50 10.52
CA THR A 247 19.64 -8.83 9.78
C THR A 247 19.67 -7.32 9.99
N LEU A 248 19.93 -6.86 11.21
CA LEU A 248 20.08 -5.43 11.51
C LEU A 248 21.35 -4.84 10.87
N MET A 249 22.48 -5.56 10.92
CA MET A 249 23.71 -5.13 10.25
C MET A 249 23.54 -5.06 8.74
N PHE A 250 22.81 -6.01 8.15
CA PHE A 250 22.48 -6.01 6.73
C PHE A 250 21.62 -4.80 6.34
N ASN A 251 20.63 -4.42 7.16
CA ASN A 251 19.84 -3.21 6.95
C ASN A 251 20.72 -1.95 6.91
N GLU A 252 21.59 -1.77 7.91
CA GLU A 252 22.48 -0.61 7.97
C GLU A 252 23.45 -0.58 6.78
N TYR A 253 23.99 -1.74 6.37
CA TYR A 253 24.78 -1.85 5.15
C TYR A 253 23.98 -1.41 3.91
N CYS A 254 22.73 -1.86 3.77
CA CYS A 254 21.88 -1.50 2.64
C CYS A 254 21.55 -0.01 2.61
N LYS A 255 21.28 0.60 3.78
CA LYS A 255 21.05 2.04 3.90
C LYS A 255 22.28 2.84 3.46
N ILE A 256 23.46 2.48 3.95
CA ILE A 256 24.70 3.20 3.62
C ILE A 256 25.02 3.06 2.13
N ARG A 257 24.82 1.86 1.55
CA ARG A 257 25.25 1.55 0.18
C ARG A 257 24.24 1.98 -0.90
N PHE A 258 22.94 1.74 -0.70
CA PHE A 258 21.94 1.83 -1.76
C PHE A 258 20.94 2.98 -1.59
N LEU A 259 20.67 3.44 -0.36
CA LEU A 259 19.74 4.54 -0.13
C LEU A 259 20.11 5.84 -0.88
N PRO A 260 21.40 6.24 -0.99
CA PRO A 260 21.77 7.45 -1.74
C PRO A 260 21.30 7.42 -3.21
N THR A 261 21.28 6.25 -3.84
CA THR A 261 20.88 6.08 -5.25
C THR A 261 19.42 6.44 -5.49
N PHE A 262 18.54 6.31 -4.50
CA PHE A 262 17.12 6.65 -4.64
C PHE A 262 16.83 8.16 -4.49
N HIS A 263 17.77 8.91 -3.91
CA HIS A 263 17.60 10.34 -3.65
C HIS A 263 18.49 11.22 -4.53
N LEU A 264 19.56 10.65 -5.09
CA LEU A 264 20.58 11.40 -5.83
C LEU A 264 20.74 10.80 -7.24
N LEU A 265 20.58 11.66 -8.25
CA LEU A 265 21.02 11.35 -9.59
C LEU A 265 22.54 11.49 -9.69
N SER A 266 23.21 10.51 -10.30
CA SER A 266 24.66 10.60 -10.50
C SER A 266 24.99 11.66 -11.56
N ILE A 267 26.06 12.42 -11.34
CA ILE A 267 26.54 13.43 -12.29
C ILE A 267 26.90 12.78 -13.63
N GLN A 268 27.43 11.56 -13.59
CA GLN A 268 27.73 10.78 -14.79
C GLN A 268 26.48 10.53 -15.64
N ASN A 269 25.38 10.07 -15.03
CA ASN A 269 24.13 9.83 -15.76
C ASN A 269 23.54 11.15 -16.27
N ALA A 270 23.61 12.22 -15.47
CA ALA A 270 23.16 13.54 -15.91
C ALA A 270 23.92 13.99 -17.18
N LYS A 271 25.25 13.85 -17.20
CA LYS A 271 26.07 14.15 -18.38
C LYS A 271 25.70 13.28 -19.59
N GLU A 272 25.47 11.98 -19.38
CA GLU A 272 25.07 11.07 -20.47
C GLU A 272 23.69 11.43 -21.05
N PHE A 273 22.74 11.87 -20.22
CA PHE A 273 21.45 12.38 -20.67
C PHE A 273 21.60 13.67 -21.46
N ASP A 274 22.44 14.62 -21.00
CA ASP A 274 22.71 15.85 -21.73
C ASP A 274 23.34 15.55 -23.12
N GLU A 275 24.31 14.63 -23.18
CA GLU A 275 24.93 14.22 -24.45
C GLU A 275 23.92 13.52 -25.39
N PHE A 276 22.96 12.78 -24.83
CA PHE A 276 21.90 12.13 -25.60
C PHE A 276 20.91 13.15 -26.17
N ASP A 277 20.47 14.12 -25.38
CA ASP A 277 19.57 15.20 -25.80
C ASP A 277 20.17 16.03 -26.95
N VAL A 278 21.48 16.28 -26.90
CA VAL A 278 22.23 16.93 -27.98
C VAL A 278 22.22 16.07 -29.25
N LYS A 279 22.50 14.76 -29.15
CA LYS A 279 22.49 13.84 -30.31
C LYS A 279 21.11 13.74 -30.96
N CYS A 280 20.04 13.82 -30.17
CA CYS A 280 18.66 13.76 -30.64
C CYS A 280 18.11 15.11 -31.14
N ASN A 281 18.91 16.19 -31.08
CA ASN A 281 18.46 17.57 -31.38
C ASN A 281 17.22 18.00 -30.57
N GLN A 282 17.08 17.51 -29.33
CA GLN A 282 15.93 17.81 -28.45
C GLN A 282 16.23 18.93 -27.45
N MET A 283 17.49 19.38 -27.37
CA MET A 283 17.95 20.32 -26.36
C MET A 283 17.17 21.65 -26.34
N GLU A 284 17.00 22.32 -27.48
CA GLU A 284 16.27 23.60 -27.56
C GLU A 284 14.79 23.43 -27.17
N PHE A 285 14.15 22.36 -27.65
CA PHE A 285 12.76 22.04 -27.31
C PHE A 285 12.59 21.78 -25.80
N ASN A 286 13.52 21.04 -25.18
CA ASN A 286 13.49 20.76 -23.75
C ASN A 286 13.66 22.04 -22.92
N TYR A 287 14.54 22.96 -23.34
CA TYR A 287 14.71 24.26 -22.67
C TYR A 287 13.45 25.13 -22.74
N GLU A 288 12.82 25.23 -23.92
CA GLU A 288 11.60 26.01 -24.10
C GLU A 288 10.47 25.44 -23.23
N ASN A 289 10.28 24.12 -23.25
CA ASN A 289 9.27 23.45 -22.43
C ASN A 289 9.53 23.66 -20.92
N ALA A 290 10.79 23.56 -20.47
CA ALA A 290 11.16 23.79 -19.07
C ALA A 290 10.85 25.22 -18.59
N SER A 291 10.96 26.22 -19.47
CA SER A 291 10.68 27.61 -19.14
C SER A 291 9.19 27.88 -18.83
N ILE A 292 8.29 27.08 -19.41
CA ILE A 292 6.82 27.25 -19.29
C ILE A 292 6.22 26.21 -18.32
N ALA A 293 6.92 25.10 -18.03
CA ALA A 293 6.38 23.94 -17.30
C ALA A 293 5.77 24.28 -15.93
N TYR A 294 6.42 25.13 -15.14
CA TYR A 294 5.99 25.49 -13.79
C TYR A 294 5.17 26.79 -13.71
N CYS A 295 4.75 27.34 -14.85
CA CYS A 295 3.85 28.48 -14.86
C CYS A 295 2.47 28.09 -14.30
N PRO A 296 1.94 28.84 -13.31
CA PRO A 296 0.58 28.66 -12.82
C PRO A 296 -0.42 28.66 -13.98
N PRO A 297 -1.51 27.88 -13.92
CA PRO A 297 -2.50 27.82 -15.00
C PRO A 297 -3.04 29.20 -15.43
N CYS A 298 -3.11 30.16 -14.51
CA CYS A 298 -3.54 31.53 -14.77
C CYS A 298 -2.51 32.41 -15.50
N LEU A 299 -1.23 32.01 -15.53
CA LEU A 299 -0.12 32.73 -16.16
C LEU A 299 0.41 32.02 -17.41
N ARG A 300 -0.16 30.86 -17.79
CA ARG A 300 0.24 30.17 -19.02
C ARG A 300 -0.14 31.03 -20.23
N PRO A 301 0.76 31.20 -21.21
CA PRO A 301 0.39 31.82 -22.47
C PRO A 301 -0.79 31.02 -23.06
N LEU A 302 -1.81 31.73 -23.55
CA LEU A 302 -2.94 31.13 -24.26
C LEU A 302 -2.41 30.46 -25.54
N ASN A 303 -1.94 29.23 -25.43
CA ASN A 303 -1.54 28.44 -26.58
C ASN A 303 -2.81 28.05 -27.34
N VAL A 304 -3.04 28.78 -28.44
CA VAL A 304 -4.00 28.49 -29.53
C VAL A 304 -3.74 27.11 -30.18
N MET A 305 -2.71 26.37 -29.73
CA MET A 305 -2.26 25.09 -30.27
C MET A 305 -3.22 23.91 -29.98
N GLU A 306 -4.01 23.95 -28.90
CA GLU A 306 -5.02 22.89 -28.65
C GLU A 306 -6.18 22.92 -29.66
N THR A 307 -6.38 24.04 -30.35
CA THR A 307 -7.40 24.15 -31.41
C THR A 307 -6.95 23.52 -32.74
N VAL A 308 -5.68 23.17 -32.92
CA VAL A 308 -5.19 22.62 -34.22
C VAL A 308 -5.23 21.09 -34.26
N ARG A 309 -5.14 20.39 -33.12
CA ARG A 309 -5.26 18.91 -33.11
C ARG A 309 -6.70 18.41 -33.25
N SER A 310 -7.71 19.26 -32.98
CA SER A 310 -9.13 18.91 -33.14
C SER A 310 -9.66 19.09 -34.58
N TYR A 311 -8.86 19.65 -35.50
CA TYR A 311 -9.20 19.80 -36.92
C TYR A 311 -8.17 19.11 -37.82
N SER A 312 -7.98 17.80 -37.68
CA SER A 312 -7.49 16.99 -38.81
C SER A 312 -8.73 16.40 -39.51
N PRO A 313 -9.10 16.85 -40.73
CA PRO A 313 -10.13 16.16 -41.50
C PRO A 313 -9.60 14.76 -41.90
N PRO A 314 -10.47 13.77 -42.07
CA PRO A 314 -10.05 12.44 -42.49
C PRO A 314 -9.34 12.53 -43.85
N ILE A 315 -8.21 11.84 -43.97
CA ILE A 315 -7.47 11.70 -45.22
C ILE A 315 -8.40 11.02 -46.24
N VAL A 316 -8.97 11.81 -47.14
CA VAL A 316 -9.71 11.31 -48.30
C VAL A 316 -8.68 10.90 -49.35
N SER A 317 -8.53 9.60 -49.56
CA SER A 317 -7.81 9.04 -50.69
C SER A 317 -8.64 9.20 -51.96
N THR A 318 -8.35 10.24 -52.75
CA THR A 318 -8.75 10.32 -54.16
C THR A 318 -7.54 10.12 -55.05
N SER A 319 -7.46 8.96 -55.68
CA SER A 319 -6.71 8.75 -56.91
C SER A 319 -7.53 7.84 -57.83
N SER A 320 -8.24 8.45 -58.77
CA SER A 320 -8.65 7.81 -60.01
C SER A 320 -8.20 8.74 -61.13
N ILE A 321 -7.24 8.26 -61.92
CA ILE A 321 -7.20 8.18 -63.39
C ILE A 321 -6.21 7.05 -63.68
#